data_AF-A0A388NNX1-F1
#
_entry.id   AF-A0A388NNX1-F1
#
_cell.length_a   1.000
_cell.length_b   1.000
_cell.length_c   1.000
_cell.angle_alpha   90.00
_cell.angle_beta   90.00
_cell.angle_gamma   90.00
#
_symmetry.space_group_name_H-M   'P 1'
#
loop_
_entity.id
_entity.type
_entity.pdbx_description
1 polymer ?
#
loop_
_entity_poly.entity_id
_entity_poly.type
_entity_poly.pdbx_seq_one_letter_code
_entity_poly.pdbx_strand_id
1 'polypeptide(L)'
;MALGAFTKAFAKSNDYSRGKWLKQALEEDLEVVATADEFAAGSIIESLEQLLTLPSSEFKKYESTPAFSEEALSRLRSFALSLRVLRRNLNGLITDAIIEVEQFLSLDTEVLVRDGWQTGRKNLDRFLDEAARFEKNGGTLIGFLQWLKIAEEAEGGLKPAEVDVRSDAVQLLTIHSAKGAEWDYVAIPGLADRNFPNVGKKSDSWVKNAGSIPVSMRGDCDQLPSINFDNFSTNKNLKDGLERFNDQWKGA
;
A
#
# COMPACT_ATOMS: atom_id res chain seq x y z
N MET A 1 -13.64 20.82 -2.34
CA MET A 1 -13.28 20.50 -3.74
C MET A 1 -14.55 20.30 -4.54
N ALA A 2 -14.74 21.03 -5.64
CA ALA A 2 -15.97 21.04 -6.45
C ALA A 2 -16.36 19.63 -6.97
N LEU A 3 -15.38 18.88 -7.49
CA LEU A 3 -15.58 17.51 -7.97
C LEU A 3 -16.11 16.58 -6.87
N GLY A 4 -15.54 16.62 -5.67
CA GLY A 4 -16.02 15.79 -4.56
C GLY A 4 -17.43 16.17 -4.10
N ALA A 5 -17.82 17.44 -4.21
CA ALA A 5 -19.18 17.88 -3.89
C ALA A 5 -20.19 17.41 -4.96
N PHE A 6 -19.80 17.49 -6.25
CA PHE A 6 -20.54 16.94 -7.38
C PHE A 6 -20.72 15.41 -7.24
N THR A 7 -19.64 14.67 -6.97
CA THR A 7 -19.67 13.21 -6.77
C THR A 7 -20.63 12.83 -5.65
N LYS A 8 -20.60 13.54 -4.51
CA LYS A 8 -21.54 13.29 -3.40
C LYS A 8 -22.99 13.62 -3.76
N ALA A 9 -23.23 14.71 -4.47
CA ALA A 9 -24.57 15.11 -4.91
C ALA A 9 -25.16 14.08 -5.89
N PHE A 10 -24.34 13.65 -6.86
CA PHE A 10 -24.68 12.59 -7.80
C PHE A 10 -24.95 11.26 -7.09
N ALA A 11 -24.02 10.81 -6.24
CA ALA A 11 -24.15 9.58 -5.45
C ALA A 11 -25.43 9.57 -4.60
N LYS A 12 -25.74 10.67 -3.89
CA LYS A 12 -26.95 10.79 -3.08
C LYS A 12 -28.24 10.63 -3.90
N SER A 13 -28.24 11.17 -5.13
CA SER A 13 -29.39 11.01 -6.03
C SER A 13 -29.54 9.58 -6.54
N ASN A 14 -28.42 8.88 -6.76
CA ASN A 14 -28.40 7.52 -7.29
C ASN A 14 -28.66 6.46 -6.19
N ASP A 15 -28.17 6.67 -4.97
CA ASP A 15 -28.48 5.84 -3.79
C ASP A 15 -29.96 5.89 -3.43
N TYR A 16 -30.63 7.02 -3.67
CA TYR A 16 -32.09 7.11 -3.53
C TYR A 16 -32.80 6.19 -4.55
N SER A 17 -32.27 6.06 -5.76
CA SER A 17 -32.74 5.11 -6.77
C SER A 17 -32.44 3.65 -6.39
N ARG A 18 -31.24 3.37 -5.85
CA ARG A 18 -30.83 2.05 -5.36
C ARG A 18 -31.67 1.57 -4.18
N GLY A 19 -31.93 2.44 -3.20
CA GLY A 19 -32.78 2.09 -2.05
C GLY A 19 -34.22 1.78 -2.46
N LYS A 20 -34.70 2.35 -3.57
CA LYS A 20 -36.00 2.01 -4.17
C LYS A 20 -35.96 0.69 -4.93
N TRP A 21 -34.91 0.44 -5.70
CA TRP A 21 -34.71 -0.80 -6.45
C TRP A 21 -34.45 -2.01 -5.53
N LEU A 22 -33.64 -1.87 -4.48
CA LEU A 22 -33.40 -2.91 -3.48
C LEU A 22 -34.68 -3.27 -2.73
N LYS A 23 -35.53 -2.28 -2.41
CA LYS A 23 -36.86 -2.54 -1.83
C LYS A 23 -37.73 -3.35 -2.79
N GLN A 24 -37.75 -2.98 -4.07
CA GLN A 24 -38.51 -3.69 -5.09
C GLN A 24 -37.99 -5.12 -5.30
N ALA A 25 -36.67 -5.32 -5.36
CA ALA A 25 -36.06 -6.65 -5.51
C ALA A 25 -36.31 -7.54 -4.28
N LEU A 26 -36.34 -6.97 -3.07
CA LEU A 26 -36.69 -7.67 -1.84
C LEU A 26 -38.18 -8.02 -1.77
N GLU A 27 -39.05 -7.17 -2.34
CA GLU A 27 -40.49 -7.42 -2.45
C GLU A 27 -40.83 -8.46 -3.54
N GLU A 28 -40.01 -8.54 -4.59
CA GLU A 28 -40.19 -9.46 -5.73
C GLU A 28 -39.31 -10.74 -5.64
N ASP A 29 -38.57 -10.92 -4.54
CA ASP A 29 -37.69 -12.08 -4.25
C ASP A 29 -36.67 -12.39 -5.37
N LEU A 30 -36.13 -11.34 -5.98
CA LEU A 30 -35.12 -11.42 -7.04
C LEU A 30 -33.70 -11.47 -6.43
N GLU A 31 -32.89 -12.45 -6.82
CA GLU A 31 -31.47 -12.47 -6.48
C GLU A 31 -30.74 -11.28 -7.12
N VAL A 32 -30.25 -10.37 -6.28
CA VAL A 32 -29.44 -9.23 -6.72
C VAL A 32 -27.98 -9.67 -6.76
N VAL A 33 -27.49 -9.99 -7.97
CA VAL A 33 -26.06 -10.17 -8.22
C VAL A 33 -25.43 -8.80 -8.40
N ALA A 34 -24.67 -8.35 -7.40
CA ALA A 34 -23.97 -7.07 -7.47
C ALA A 34 -22.90 -7.11 -8.56
N THR A 35 -23.08 -6.30 -9.62
CA THR A 35 -22.12 -6.21 -10.74
C THR A 35 -21.02 -5.18 -10.47
N ALA A 36 -19.92 -5.20 -11.23
CA ALA A 36 -18.83 -4.23 -11.10
C ALA A 36 -19.29 -2.76 -11.22
N ASP A 37 -20.39 -2.52 -11.93
CA ASP A 37 -21.03 -1.20 -12.05
C ASP A 37 -21.62 -0.71 -10.71
N GLU A 38 -21.97 -1.61 -9.79
CA GLU A 38 -22.46 -1.25 -8.45
C GLU A 38 -21.34 -0.73 -7.54
N PHE A 39 -20.10 -1.21 -7.72
CA PHE A 39 -18.93 -0.67 -7.03
C PHE A 39 -18.55 0.73 -7.54
N ALA A 40 -18.94 1.06 -8.77
CA ALA A 40 -18.61 2.32 -9.41
C ALA A 40 -19.55 3.46 -9.03
N ALA A 41 -20.79 3.20 -8.58
CA ALA A 41 -21.71 4.31 -8.38
C ALA A 41 -21.39 5.17 -7.13
N GLY A 42 -21.14 6.46 -7.39
CA GLY A 42 -20.55 7.38 -6.42
C GLY A 42 -19.01 7.39 -6.42
N SER A 43 -18.38 6.67 -7.35
CA SER A 43 -16.95 6.79 -7.62
C SER A 43 -16.62 8.11 -8.30
N ILE A 44 -15.41 8.62 -8.03
CA ILE A 44 -14.85 9.77 -8.73
C ILE A 44 -14.74 9.48 -10.23
N ILE A 45 -14.44 8.23 -10.61
CA ILE A 45 -14.30 7.84 -12.02
C ILE A 45 -15.64 7.99 -12.75
N GLU A 46 -16.71 7.45 -12.18
CA GLU A 46 -18.05 7.60 -12.74
C GLU A 46 -18.44 9.09 -12.82
N SER A 47 -18.13 9.87 -11.79
CA SER A 47 -18.40 11.31 -11.81
C SER A 47 -17.70 12.02 -12.97
N LEU A 48 -16.46 11.67 -13.28
CA LEU A 48 -15.72 12.20 -14.44
C LEU A 48 -16.38 11.80 -15.77
N GLU A 49 -16.84 10.55 -15.89
CA GLU A 49 -17.58 10.08 -17.07
C GLU A 49 -18.87 10.89 -17.26
N GLN A 50 -19.60 11.17 -16.16
CA GLN A 50 -20.83 11.99 -16.19
C GLN A 50 -20.59 13.44 -16.62
N LEU A 51 -19.42 14.02 -16.34
CA LEU A 51 -19.08 15.36 -16.84
C LEU A 51 -19.04 15.44 -18.38
N LEU A 52 -18.84 14.30 -19.05
CA LEU A 52 -18.82 14.20 -20.52
C LEU A 52 -20.20 13.96 -21.13
N THR A 53 -21.08 13.24 -20.42
CA THR A 53 -22.36 12.76 -20.96
C THR A 53 -23.55 13.59 -20.53
N LEU A 54 -23.50 14.23 -19.35
CA LEU A 54 -24.65 14.96 -18.84
C LEU A 54 -24.96 16.22 -19.66
N PRO A 55 -26.22 16.42 -20.06
CA PRO A 55 -26.64 17.67 -20.68
C PRO A 55 -26.56 18.82 -19.67
N SER A 56 -26.34 20.04 -20.15
CA SER A 56 -26.15 21.23 -19.30
C SER A 56 -27.31 21.49 -18.33
N SER A 57 -28.53 21.06 -18.67
CA SER A 57 -29.73 21.18 -17.82
C SER A 57 -29.69 20.23 -16.62
N GLU A 58 -29.17 19.01 -16.79
CA GLU A 58 -29.05 18.03 -15.72
C GLU A 58 -27.81 18.24 -14.88
N PHE A 59 -26.71 18.69 -15.49
CA PHE A 59 -25.48 19.05 -14.79
C PHE A 59 -25.75 20.05 -13.65
N LYS A 60 -26.57 21.09 -13.89
CA LYS A 60 -26.96 22.08 -12.88
C LYS A 60 -27.67 21.50 -11.66
N LYS A 61 -28.31 20.32 -11.79
CA LYS A 61 -28.98 19.65 -10.65
C LYS A 61 -27.98 19.11 -9.63
N TYR A 62 -26.78 18.78 -10.08
CA TYR A 62 -25.71 18.19 -9.28
C TYR A 62 -24.59 19.18 -8.96
N GLU A 63 -24.69 20.40 -9.48
CA GLU A 63 -23.78 21.48 -9.15
C GLU A 63 -23.90 21.79 -7.65
N SER A 64 -22.75 21.83 -6.99
CA SER A 64 -22.65 22.01 -5.54
C SER A 64 -21.59 23.06 -5.22
N THR A 65 -21.56 23.54 -3.99
CA THR A 65 -20.60 24.59 -3.57
C THR A 65 -19.33 23.95 -2.99
N PRO A 66 -18.13 24.35 -3.44
CA PRO A 66 -17.85 25.35 -4.48
C PRO A 66 -18.18 24.82 -5.88
N ALA A 67 -18.74 25.69 -6.73
CA ALA A 67 -19.03 25.39 -8.14
C ALA A 67 -17.74 25.23 -8.95
N PHE A 68 -17.85 24.60 -10.12
CA PHE A 68 -16.73 24.53 -11.05
C PHE A 68 -16.53 25.87 -11.75
N SER A 69 -15.29 26.34 -11.85
CA SER A 69 -14.97 27.37 -12.85
C SER A 69 -15.02 26.75 -14.25
N GLU A 70 -15.20 27.60 -15.27
CA GLU A 70 -15.19 27.16 -16.67
C GLU A 70 -13.88 26.45 -17.04
N GLU A 71 -12.75 27.00 -16.57
CA GLU A 71 -11.44 26.40 -16.80
C GLU A 71 -11.26 25.05 -16.08
N ALA A 72 -11.72 24.94 -14.83
CA ALA A 72 -11.65 23.68 -14.09
C ALA A 72 -12.51 22.60 -14.77
N LEU A 73 -13.70 22.97 -15.24
CA LEU A 73 -14.61 22.07 -15.93
C LEU A 73 -14.03 21.62 -17.28
N SER A 74 -13.43 22.53 -18.04
CA SER A 74 -12.74 22.21 -19.30
C SER A 74 -11.59 21.21 -19.06
N ARG A 75 -10.70 21.50 -18.09
CA ARG A 75 -9.60 20.60 -17.72
C ARG A 75 -10.08 19.21 -17.26
N LEU A 76 -11.14 19.15 -16.46
CA LEU A 76 -11.72 17.89 -15.99
C LEU A 76 -12.32 17.06 -17.13
N ARG A 77 -12.98 17.70 -18.09
CA ARG A 77 -13.50 17.01 -19.29
C ARG A 77 -12.38 16.48 -20.17
N SER A 78 -11.34 17.28 -20.41
CA SER A 78 -10.15 16.83 -21.13
C SER A 78 -9.51 15.63 -20.44
N PHE A 79 -9.33 15.70 -19.12
CA PHE A 79 -8.80 14.60 -18.33
C PHE A 79 -9.68 13.34 -18.39
N ALA A 80 -11.01 13.49 -18.27
CA ALA A 80 -11.94 12.38 -18.36
C ALA A 80 -11.88 11.67 -19.73
N LEU A 81 -11.74 12.43 -20.81
CA LEU A 81 -11.56 11.85 -22.16
C LEU A 81 -10.27 11.06 -22.27
N SER A 82 -9.15 11.62 -21.79
CA SER A 82 -7.87 10.92 -21.84
C SER A 82 -7.86 9.67 -20.95
N LEU A 83 -8.48 9.73 -19.76
CA LEU A 83 -8.64 8.58 -18.88
C LEU A 83 -9.49 7.48 -19.52
N ARG A 84 -10.56 7.85 -20.26
CA ARG A 84 -11.39 6.89 -21.01
C ARG A 84 -10.63 6.24 -22.16
N VAL A 85 -9.70 6.94 -22.79
CA VAL A 85 -8.81 6.36 -23.81
C VAL A 85 -7.84 5.37 -23.16
N LEU A 86 -7.15 5.79 -22.11
CA LEU A 86 -6.24 4.94 -21.33
C LEU A 86 -6.94 3.64 -20.91
N ARG A 87 -8.11 3.73 -20.25
CA ARG A 87 -8.88 2.55 -19.82
C ARG A 87 -9.24 1.57 -20.93
N ARG A 88 -9.44 2.06 -22.16
CA ARG A 88 -9.75 1.18 -23.31
C ARG A 88 -8.54 0.39 -23.79
N ASN A 89 -7.34 0.89 -23.54
CA ASN A 89 -6.10 0.29 -24.01
C ASN A 89 -5.46 -0.66 -22.98
N LEU A 90 -5.87 -0.59 -21.70
CA LEU A 90 -5.40 -1.45 -20.59
C LEU A 90 -5.88 -2.91 -20.63
N ASN A 91 -6.07 -3.50 -21.82
CA ASN A 91 -6.49 -4.91 -21.98
C ASN A 91 -5.34 -5.87 -22.29
N GLY A 92 -4.10 -5.37 -22.28
CA GLY A 92 -2.88 -6.10 -22.64
C GLY A 92 -2.12 -6.67 -21.44
N LEU A 93 -0.81 -6.78 -21.61
CA LEU A 93 0.10 -7.22 -20.56
C LEU A 93 0.17 -6.19 -19.42
N ILE A 94 0.51 -6.64 -18.21
CA ILE A 94 0.71 -5.74 -17.06
C ILE A 94 1.81 -4.73 -17.37
N THR A 95 2.86 -5.18 -18.07
CA THR A 95 3.98 -4.33 -18.50
C THR A 95 3.55 -3.27 -19.51
N ASP A 96 2.72 -3.62 -20.49
CA ASP A 96 2.15 -2.67 -21.45
C ASP A 96 1.30 -1.61 -20.73
N ALA A 97 0.47 -2.03 -19.76
CA ALA A 97 -0.33 -1.14 -18.94
C ALA A 97 0.52 -0.13 -18.17
N ILE A 98 1.65 -0.57 -17.60
CA ILE A 98 2.59 0.30 -16.87
C ILE A 98 3.24 1.31 -17.83
N ILE A 99 3.71 0.85 -19.00
CA ILE A 99 4.32 1.73 -20.01
C ILE A 99 3.32 2.79 -20.51
N GLU A 100 2.07 2.39 -20.74
CA GLU A 100 1.04 3.33 -21.19
C GLU A 100 0.72 4.38 -20.12
N VAL A 101 0.63 3.98 -18.85
CA VAL A 101 0.45 4.91 -17.72
C VAL A 101 1.67 5.83 -17.55
N GLU A 102 2.88 5.29 -17.72
CA GLU A 102 4.13 6.06 -17.64
C GLU A 102 4.12 7.20 -18.68
N GLN A 103 3.79 6.89 -19.94
CA GLN A 103 3.68 7.87 -21.01
C GLN A 103 2.52 8.85 -20.80
N PHE A 104 1.36 8.35 -20.33
CA PHE A 104 0.20 9.17 -20.03
C PHE A 104 0.50 10.24 -18.97
N LEU A 105 1.31 9.88 -17.96
CA LEU A 105 1.75 10.80 -16.91
C LEU A 105 2.99 11.62 -17.31
N SER A 106 3.62 11.32 -18.45
CA SER A 106 4.94 11.86 -18.85
C SER A 106 6.03 11.61 -17.81
N LEU A 107 5.86 10.54 -17.02
CA LEU A 107 6.71 10.23 -15.88
C LEU A 107 8.12 9.85 -16.34
N ASP A 108 8.23 9.16 -17.48
CA ASP A 108 9.48 8.86 -18.17
C ASP A 108 10.33 10.11 -18.41
N THR A 109 9.72 11.17 -18.93
CA THR A 109 10.42 12.42 -19.23
C THR A 109 10.79 13.17 -17.96
N GLU A 110 9.92 13.18 -16.95
CA GLU A 110 10.14 13.89 -15.70
C GLU A 110 11.34 13.30 -14.92
N VAL A 111 11.41 11.98 -14.81
CA VAL A 111 12.52 11.33 -14.08
C VAL A 111 13.85 11.53 -14.80
N LEU A 112 13.85 11.54 -16.13
CA LEU A 112 15.06 11.80 -16.93
C LEU A 112 15.57 13.24 -16.76
N VAL A 113 14.66 14.21 -16.66
CA VAL A 113 15.03 15.63 -16.43
C VAL A 113 15.55 15.84 -15.00
N ARG A 114 14.94 15.19 -14.01
CA ARG A 114 15.26 15.39 -12.60
C ARG A 114 16.55 14.69 -12.17
N ASP A 115 16.67 13.40 -12.50
CA ASP A 115 17.71 12.52 -11.99
C ASP A 115 18.73 12.13 -13.08
N GLY A 116 18.57 12.66 -14.29
CA GLY A 116 19.47 12.46 -15.42
C GLY A 116 19.23 11.15 -16.19
N TRP A 117 19.80 11.10 -17.39
CA TRP A 117 19.60 9.99 -18.34
C TRP A 117 20.04 8.62 -17.82
N GLN A 118 21.08 8.55 -16.99
CA GLN A 118 21.68 7.28 -16.55
C GLN A 118 20.92 6.62 -15.38
N THR A 119 20.22 7.41 -14.57
CA THR A 119 19.68 6.96 -13.28
C THR A 119 18.18 7.18 -13.15
N GLY A 120 17.60 8.15 -13.87
CA GLY A 120 16.20 8.54 -13.66
C GLY A 120 15.21 7.39 -13.87
N ARG A 121 15.44 6.52 -14.85
CA ARG A 121 14.54 5.40 -15.14
C ARG A 121 14.74 4.15 -14.29
N LYS A 122 15.83 4.04 -13.52
CA LYS A 122 16.21 2.79 -12.83
C LYS A 122 15.07 2.19 -12.00
N ASN A 123 14.32 3.01 -11.28
CA ASN A 123 13.19 2.55 -10.46
C ASN A 123 11.96 2.14 -11.30
N LEU A 124 11.70 2.83 -12.42
CA LEU A 124 10.62 2.48 -13.33
C LEU A 124 10.92 1.16 -14.04
N ASP A 125 12.16 0.97 -14.48
CA ASP A 125 12.62 -0.26 -15.11
C ASP A 125 12.60 -1.43 -14.10
N ARG A 126 12.98 -1.18 -12.83
CA ARG A 126 12.85 -2.19 -11.77
C ARG A 126 11.40 -2.56 -11.48
N PHE A 127 10.48 -1.59 -11.51
CA PHE A 127 9.06 -1.86 -11.33
C PHE A 127 8.49 -2.70 -12.48
N LEU A 128 8.91 -2.43 -13.71
CA LEU A 128 8.59 -3.24 -14.89
C LEU A 128 9.12 -4.67 -14.77
N ASP A 129 10.33 -4.87 -14.23
CA ASP A 129 10.88 -6.20 -13.98
C ASP A 129 10.03 -7.01 -12.99
N GLU A 130 9.58 -6.40 -11.89
CA GLU A 130 8.70 -7.06 -10.92
C GLU A 130 7.34 -7.40 -11.54
N ALA A 131 6.78 -6.50 -12.34
CA ALA A 131 5.54 -6.74 -13.07
C ALA A 131 5.69 -7.90 -14.07
N ALA A 132 6.76 -7.94 -14.85
CA ALA A 132 7.06 -9.00 -15.80
C ALA A 132 7.23 -10.36 -15.10
N ARG A 133 7.89 -10.38 -13.93
CA ARG A 133 8.03 -11.60 -13.11
C ARG A 133 6.68 -12.08 -12.59
N PHE A 134 5.83 -11.17 -12.13
CA PHE A 134 4.51 -11.50 -11.63
C PHE A 134 3.62 -12.07 -12.75
N GLU A 135 3.65 -11.43 -13.91
CA GLU A 135 2.91 -11.87 -15.11
C GLU A 135 3.37 -13.23 -15.60
N LYS A 136 4.69 -13.49 -15.61
CA LYS A 136 5.26 -14.80 -15.97
C LYS A 136 4.73 -15.95 -15.10
N ASN A 137 4.32 -15.66 -13.87
CA ASN A 137 3.73 -16.63 -12.96
C ASN A 137 2.21 -16.79 -13.16
N GLY A 138 1.63 -16.23 -14.22
CA GLY A 138 0.19 -16.28 -14.53
C GLY A 138 -0.66 -15.26 -13.78
N GLY A 139 -0.02 -14.23 -13.21
CA GLY A 139 -0.71 -13.17 -12.49
C GLY A 139 -1.52 -12.25 -13.40
N THR A 140 -2.65 -11.74 -12.91
CA THR A 140 -3.47 -10.73 -13.59
C THR A 140 -3.16 -9.33 -13.05
N LEU A 141 -3.54 -8.27 -13.78
CA LEU A 141 -3.39 -6.89 -13.30
C LEU A 141 -4.05 -6.66 -11.93
N ILE A 142 -5.25 -7.19 -11.71
CA ILE A 142 -5.94 -7.08 -10.42
C ILE A 142 -5.15 -7.82 -9.33
N GLY A 143 -4.65 -9.02 -9.62
CA GLY A 143 -3.81 -9.78 -8.71
C GLY A 143 -2.50 -9.05 -8.38
N PHE A 144 -1.91 -8.37 -9.36
CA PHE A 144 -0.70 -7.56 -9.18
C PHE A 144 -0.95 -6.38 -8.25
N LEU A 145 -2.06 -5.64 -8.42
CA LEU A 145 -2.43 -4.54 -7.50
C LEU A 145 -2.69 -5.03 -6.07
N GLN A 146 -3.33 -6.19 -5.91
CA GLN A 146 -3.52 -6.80 -4.59
C GLN A 146 -2.20 -7.21 -3.96
N TRP A 147 -1.32 -7.83 -4.76
CA TRP A 147 0.02 -8.21 -4.32
C TRP A 147 0.84 -6.99 -3.91
N LEU A 148 0.82 -5.89 -4.67
CA LEU A 148 1.51 -4.65 -4.31
C LEU A 148 1.05 -4.09 -2.97
N LYS A 149 -0.26 -4.13 -2.69
CA LYS A 149 -0.81 -3.70 -1.40
C LYS A 149 -0.28 -4.57 -0.24
N ILE A 150 -0.22 -5.88 -0.45
CA ILE A 150 0.34 -6.80 0.55
C ILE A 150 1.85 -6.55 0.73
N ALA A 151 2.59 -6.33 -0.35
CA ALA A 151 4.02 -6.04 -0.30
C ALA A 151 4.31 -4.72 0.44
N GLU A 152 3.47 -3.69 0.24
CA GLU A 152 3.55 -2.43 1.00
C GLU A 152 3.35 -2.66 2.51
N GLU A 153 2.28 -3.38 2.89
CA GLU A 153 1.92 -3.62 4.30
C GLU A 153 2.88 -4.58 5.01
N ALA A 154 3.34 -5.64 4.34
CA ALA A 154 4.12 -6.72 4.94
C ALA A 154 5.64 -6.53 4.80
N GLU A 155 6.11 -5.98 3.66
CA GLU A 155 7.54 -5.88 3.34
C GLU A 155 8.05 -4.43 3.35
N GLY A 156 7.16 -3.44 3.53
CA GLY A 156 7.52 -2.03 3.46
C GLY A 156 7.70 -1.52 2.03
N GLY A 157 7.13 -2.23 1.05
CA GLY A 157 7.17 -1.91 -0.37
C GLY A 157 8.24 -2.68 -1.15
N LEU A 158 8.27 -2.46 -2.46
CA LEU A 158 9.23 -3.11 -3.34
C LEU A 158 10.63 -2.56 -3.11
N LYS A 159 11.62 -3.43 -3.29
CA LYS A 159 13.03 -3.02 -3.21
C LYS A 159 13.32 -1.99 -4.31
N PRO A 160 13.89 -0.83 -3.96
CA PRO A 160 14.30 0.16 -4.96
C PRO A 160 15.38 -0.44 -5.86
N ALA A 161 15.56 0.17 -7.05
CA ALA A 161 16.65 -0.22 -7.93
C ALA A 161 17.99 -0.03 -7.21
N GLU A 162 18.96 -0.91 -7.53
CA GLU A 162 20.30 -0.80 -6.96
C GLU A 162 20.90 0.57 -7.31
N VAL A 163 21.24 1.32 -6.27
CA VAL A 163 21.96 2.58 -6.39
C VAL A 163 23.43 2.22 -6.47
N ASP A 164 24.09 2.64 -7.56
CA ASP A 164 25.54 2.53 -7.64
C ASP A 164 26.15 3.27 -6.45
N VAL A 165 27.01 2.59 -5.70
CA VAL A 165 27.64 3.15 -4.52
C VAL A 165 28.49 4.33 -4.94
N ARG A 166 27.98 5.54 -4.69
CA ARG A 166 28.67 6.79 -4.96
C ARG A 166 29.73 7.03 -3.89
N SER A 167 30.98 7.14 -4.31
CA SER A 167 32.10 7.50 -3.44
C SER A 167 32.12 9.00 -3.10
N ASP A 168 31.37 9.82 -3.84
CA ASP A 168 31.27 11.27 -3.64
C ASP A 168 30.06 11.69 -2.80
N ALA A 169 29.35 10.74 -2.19
CA ALA A 169 28.15 10.99 -1.39
C ALA A 169 28.27 10.44 0.05
N VAL A 170 27.57 11.08 0.99
CA VAL A 170 27.43 10.56 2.35
C VAL A 170 26.43 9.40 2.34
N GLN A 171 26.86 8.24 2.82
CA GLN A 171 26.03 7.04 2.88
C GLN A 171 25.29 6.96 4.20
N LEU A 172 23.95 6.86 4.14
CA LEU A 172 23.09 6.64 5.29
C LEU A 172 22.68 5.17 5.34
N LEU A 173 23.17 4.45 6.34
CA LEU A 173 23.00 3.02 6.48
C LEU A 173 22.54 2.66 7.89
N THR A 174 21.84 1.53 8.01
CA THR A 174 21.62 0.94 9.34
C THR A 174 22.91 0.26 9.82
N ILE A 175 23.11 0.16 11.14
CA ILE A 175 24.26 -0.54 11.74
C ILE A 175 24.38 -1.98 11.19
N HIS A 176 23.26 -2.66 10.95
CA HIS A 176 23.23 -4.00 10.38
C HIS A 176 23.71 -4.04 8.92
N SER A 177 23.28 -3.07 8.11
CA SER A 177 23.69 -2.95 6.71
C SER A 177 25.17 -2.58 6.55
N ALA A 178 25.78 -1.98 7.57
CA ALA A 178 27.19 -1.59 7.56
C ALA A 178 28.17 -2.75 7.84
N LYS A 179 27.67 -3.96 8.15
CA LYS A 179 28.50 -5.11 8.50
C LYS A 179 29.46 -5.47 7.37
N GLY A 180 30.76 -5.44 7.67
CA GLY A 180 31.83 -5.81 6.72
C GLY A 180 32.26 -4.70 5.77
N ALA A 181 31.68 -3.50 5.89
CA ALA A 181 32.09 -2.32 5.15
C ALA A 181 32.96 -1.40 6.02
N GLU A 182 33.77 -0.58 5.36
CA GLU A 182 34.73 0.34 5.97
C GLU A 182 34.62 1.73 5.35
N TRP A 183 34.81 2.76 6.18
CA TRP A 183 34.79 4.18 5.78
C TRP A 183 35.85 4.95 6.57
N ASP A 184 36.38 6.02 5.98
CA ASP A 184 37.33 6.91 6.66
C ASP A 184 36.72 7.63 7.86
N TYR A 185 35.43 7.97 7.79
CA TYR A 185 34.68 8.67 8.83
C TYR A 185 33.30 8.05 9.02
N VAL A 186 32.92 7.81 10.28
CA VAL A 186 31.62 7.25 10.66
C VAL A 186 30.99 8.11 11.74
N ALA A 187 29.73 8.52 11.53
CA ALA A 187 28.91 9.20 12.53
C ALA A 187 27.73 8.31 12.92
N ILE A 188 27.55 8.08 14.22
CA ILE A 188 26.42 7.30 14.76
C ILE A 188 25.46 8.25 15.48
N PRO A 189 24.37 8.69 14.83
CA PRO A 189 23.37 9.52 15.49
C PRO A 189 22.50 8.69 16.45
N GLY A 190 21.93 9.36 17.46
CA GLY A 190 20.89 8.74 18.30
C GLY A 190 21.39 7.78 19.38
N LEU A 191 22.64 7.90 19.82
CA LEU A 191 23.17 7.22 21.01
C LEU A 191 22.61 7.85 22.30
N ALA A 192 21.30 7.74 22.50
CA ALA A 192 20.59 8.21 23.67
C ALA A 192 19.89 7.03 24.37
N ASP A 193 19.78 7.10 25.70
CA ASP A 193 19.05 6.11 26.49
C ASP A 193 17.64 5.88 25.92
N ARG A 194 17.24 4.61 25.84
CA ARG A 194 16.00 4.10 25.22
C ARG A 194 15.87 4.23 23.70
N ASN A 195 16.73 4.98 23.02
CA ASN A 195 16.83 4.95 21.56
C ASN A 195 17.87 3.91 21.11
N PHE A 196 19.02 3.88 21.80
CA PHE A 196 20.03 2.84 21.67
C PHE A 196 20.71 2.61 23.03
N PRO A 197 20.55 1.42 23.66
CA PRO A 197 19.75 0.28 23.20
C PRO A 197 18.24 0.60 23.20
N ASN A 198 17.53 0.15 22.16
CA ASN A 198 16.10 0.35 22.07
C ASN A 198 15.39 -0.57 23.08
N VAL A 199 14.55 0.01 23.93
CA VAL A 199 13.63 -0.77 24.79
C VAL A 199 12.43 -1.17 23.94
N GLY A 200 12.60 -2.22 23.11
CA GLY A 200 11.61 -2.66 22.14
C GLY A 200 10.20 -2.83 22.73
N LYS A 201 9.15 -2.42 22.00
CA LYS A 201 7.75 -2.52 22.45
C LYS A 201 7.21 -3.96 22.47
N LYS A 202 7.82 -4.89 21.74
CA LYS A 202 7.43 -6.30 21.68
C LYS A 202 8.58 -7.15 22.24
N SER A 203 8.27 -7.93 23.28
CA SER A 203 9.20 -8.95 23.78
C SER A 203 9.24 -10.10 22.77
N ASP A 204 10.44 -10.54 22.38
CA ASP A 204 10.64 -11.75 21.56
C ASP A 204 10.46 -13.05 22.38
N SER A 205 9.99 -12.93 23.62
CA SER A 205 9.67 -14.08 24.46
C SER A 205 8.50 -14.86 23.86
N TRP A 206 8.74 -16.14 23.57
CA TRP A 206 7.75 -17.07 23.01
C TRP A 206 6.49 -17.25 23.86
N VAL A 207 6.56 -16.96 25.16
CA VAL A 207 5.39 -17.02 26.06
C VAL A 207 4.48 -15.80 25.90
N LYS A 208 5.00 -14.68 25.38
CA LYS A 208 4.25 -13.43 25.16
C LYS A 208 3.93 -13.19 23.69
N ASN A 209 4.73 -13.74 22.78
CA ASN A 209 4.58 -13.58 21.34
C ASN A 209 4.17 -14.91 20.70
N ALA A 210 2.92 -15.02 20.25
CA ALA A 210 2.41 -16.21 19.57
C ALA A 210 3.13 -16.53 18.24
N GLY A 211 3.83 -15.56 17.65
CA GLY A 211 4.65 -15.77 16.45
C GLY A 211 6.04 -16.33 16.72
N SER A 212 6.48 -16.39 17.99
CA SER A 212 7.80 -16.91 18.36
C SER A 212 7.72 -18.40 18.71
N ILE A 213 8.70 -19.18 18.27
CA ILE A 213 8.76 -20.63 18.47
C ILE A 213 9.15 -20.96 19.92
N PRO A 214 8.51 -21.96 20.57
CA PRO A 214 8.92 -22.42 21.89
C PRO A 214 10.40 -22.80 21.96
N VAL A 215 11.08 -22.45 23.06
CA VAL A 215 12.53 -22.70 23.23
C VAL A 215 12.88 -24.17 23.01
N SER A 216 12.04 -25.10 23.47
CA SER A 216 12.26 -26.54 23.29
C SER A 216 12.33 -27.01 21.84
N MET A 217 11.82 -26.21 20.89
CA MET A 217 11.82 -26.51 19.46
C MET A 217 12.90 -25.74 18.70
N ARG A 218 13.68 -24.86 19.37
CA ARG A 218 14.78 -24.13 18.75
C ARG A 218 16.06 -24.96 18.78
N GLY A 219 16.92 -24.77 17.79
CA GLY A 219 18.22 -25.45 17.71
C GLY A 219 19.26 -24.94 18.72
N ASP A 220 19.07 -23.73 19.25
CA ASP A 220 19.90 -23.09 20.28
C ASP A 220 19.29 -23.21 21.68
N CYS A 221 18.41 -24.20 21.90
CA CYS A 221 17.65 -24.34 23.15
C CYS A 221 18.52 -24.40 24.42
N ASP A 222 19.69 -25.02 24.34
CA ASP A 222 20.64 -25.15 25.45
C ASP A 222 21.23 -23.80 25.91
N GLN A 223 21.19 -22.77 25.06
CA GLN A 223 21.72 -21.44 25.36
C GLN A 223 20.63 -20.49 25.89
N LEU A 224 19.38 -20.93 25.94
CA LEU A 224 18.24 -20.08 26.25
C LEU A 224 17.57 -20.50 27.56
N PRO A 225 16.98 -19.54 28.29
CA PRO A 225 16.15 -19.87 29.44
C PRO A 225 14.99 -20.79 29.02
N SER A 226 14.71 -21.80 29.83
CA SER A 226 13.55 -22.70 29.65
C SER A 226 12.54 -22.49 30.77
N ILE A 227 11.25 -22.61 30.46
CA ILE A 227 10.18 -22.65 31.47
C ILE A 227 9.42 -23.96 31.33
N ASN A 228 9.29 -24.71 32.42
CA ASN A 228 8.49 -25.92 32.48
C ASN A 228 7.18 -25.61 33.23
N PHE A 229 6.05 -25.73 32.53
CA PHE A 229 4.73 -25.41 33.08
C PHE A 229 4.22 -26.43 34.10
N ASP A 230 4.72 -27.66 34.07
CA ASP A 230 4.32 -28.73 35.00
C ASP A 230 4.74 -28.42 36.45
N ASN A 231 5.72 -27.53 36.62
CA ASN A 231 6.23 -27.12 37.92
C ASN A 231 5.30 -26.13 38.66
N PHE A 232 4.20 -25.68 38.03
CA PHE A 232 3.30 -24.69 38.61
C PHE A 232 1.91 -25.27 38.88
N SER A 233 1.56 -25.39 40.17
CA SER A 233 0.26 -25.91 40.62
C SER A 233 -0.78 -24.82 40.90
N THR A 234 -0.40 -23.54 40.93
CA THR A 234 -1.30 -22.41 41.18
C THR A 234 -1.04 -21.24 40.24
N ASN A 235 -2.08 -20.45 39.94
CA ASN A 235 -1.97 -19.26 39.10
C ASN A 235 -0.97 -18.22 39.64
N LYS A 236 -0.83 -18.12 40.97
CA LYS A 236 0.14 -17.23 41.61
C LYS A 236 1.57 -17.69 41.31
N ASN A 237 1.87 -18.98 41.52
CA ASN A 237 3.20 -19.52 41.26
C ASN A 237 3.56 -19.45 39.76
N LEU A 238 2.58 -19.65 38.87
CA LEU A 238 2.76 -19.50 37.43
C LEU A 238 3.12 -18.05 37.07
N LYS A 239 2.41 -17.07 37.63
CA LYS A 239 2.71 -15.64 37.39
C LYS A 239 4.13 -15.29 37.83
N ASP A 240 4.52 -15.70 39.04
CA ASP A 240 5.87 -15.45 39.57
C ASP A 240 6.94 -16.15 38.71
N GLY A 241 6.64 -17.35 38.21
CA GLY A 241 7.51 -18.09 37.29
C GLY A 241 7.68 -17.41 35.93
N LEU A 242 6.61 -16.86 35.37
CA LEU A 242 6.64 -16.08 34.12
C LEU A 242 7.43 -14.77 34.26
N GLU A 243 7.33 -14.09 35.40
CA GLU A 243 8.12 -12.89 35.69
C GLU A 243 9.62 -13.23 35.74
N ARG A 244 10.01 -14.26 36.50
CA ARG A 244 11.41 -14.74 36.56
C ARG A 244 11.95 -15.15 35.20
N PHE A 245 11.16 -15.91 34.43
CA PHE A 245 11.53 -16.31 33.08
C PHE A 245 11.75 -15.11 32.17
N ASN A 246 10.88 -14.10 32.24
CA ASN A 246 11.01 -12.88 31.45
C ASN A 246 12.21 -12.02 31.85
N ASP A 247 12.61 -12.05 33.13
CA ASP A 247 13.84 -11.37 33.58
C ASP A 247 15.09 -12.09 33.09
N GLN A 248 15.11 -13.43 33.15
CA GLN A 248 16.19 -14.24 32.54
C GLN A 248 16.26 -14.01 31.03
N TRP A 249 15.11 -13.91 30.35
CA TRP A 249 15.03 -13.65 28.91
C TRP A 249 15.58 -12.29 28.49
N LYS A 250 15.45 -11.25 29.34
CA LYS A 250 16.01 -9.92 29.06
C LYS A 250 17.52 -9.84 29.31
N GLY A 251 18.07 -10.75 30.11
CA GLY A 251 19.49 -10.80 30.46
C GLY A 251 20.32 -11.75 29.60
N ALA A 252 19.67 -12.60 28.80
CA ALA A 252 20.27 -13.46 27.79
C ALA A 252 20.43 -12.72 26.46
#